data_AF-A0A2K8Z619-F1
#
_entry.id   AF-A0A2K8Z619-F1
#
_cell.length_a   1.000
_cell.length_b   1.000
_cell.length_c   1.000
_cell.angle_alpha   90.00
_cell.angle_beta   90.00
_cell.angle_gamma   90.00
#
_symmetry.space_group_name_H-M   'P 1'
#
loop_
_entity.id
_entity.type
_entity.pdbx_description
1 polymer ?
#
loop_
_entity_poly.entity_id
_entity_poly.type
_entity_poly.pdbx_seq_one_letter_code
_entity_poly.pdbx_strand_id
1 'polypeptide(L)'
;MQLLSLFDDWQKALTEFNNLLKMRVKKYGQTKVLAQIKVIDKTSSEEKSMTRSMYNARLLHPQHWPEPLLEQFAEVLSCPELLTFYQKQSTIISQLPDLLTNYIKGANTSNAFVIRLLDINQATFYAKQKEPKTWHRDELVRIEEIIETLNKLKSVSAQ
;
A
#
# COMPACT_ATOMS: atom_id res chain seq x y z
N MET A 1 -10.93 14.15 -6.22
CA MET A 1 -11.45 13.26 -5.17
C MET A 1 -11.40 11.76 -5.51
N GLN A 2 -11.19 11.32 -6.77
CA GLN A 2 -11.10 9.86 -7.04
C GLN A 2 -9.75 9.26 -6.58
N LEU A 3 -8.66 10.03 -6.59
CA LEU A 3 -7.35 9.55 -6.11
C LEU A 3 -7.39 9.27 -4.61
N LEU A 4 -7.93 10.22 -3.84
CA LEU A 4 -8.04 10.08 -2.39
C LEU A 4 -9.04 8.99 -2.00
N SER A 5 -10.18 8.88 -2.68
CA SER A 5 -11.15 7.80 -2.41
C SER A 5 -10.52 6.41 -2.61
N LEU A 6 -9.78 6.22 -3.70
CA LEU A 6 -9.09 4.96 -3.97
C LEU A 6 -8.03 4.64 -2.92
N PHE A 7 -7.27 5.66 -2.50
CA PHE A 7 -6.25 5.50 -1.47
C PHE A 7 -6.86 5.21 -0.08
N ASP A 8 -7.96 5.88 0.26
CA ASP A 8 -8.69 5.67 1.52
C ASP A 8 -9.30 4.25 1.55
N ASP A 9 -9.85 3.76 0.43
CA ASP A 9 -10.32 2.37 0.28
C ASP A 9 -9.19 1.35 0.44
N TRP A 10 -8.00 1.65 -0.11
CA TRP A 10 -6.81 0.83 0.08
C TRP A 10 -6.39 0.78 1.56
N GLN A 11 -6.31 1.93 2.23
CA GLN A 11 -5.96 2.01 3.65
C GLN A 11 -6.97 1.26 4.52
N LYS A 12 -8.26 1.32 4.18
CA LYS A 12 -9.30 0.58 4.87
C LYS A 12 -9.11 -0.93 4.72
N ALA A 13 -8.89 -1.43 3.50
CA ALA A 13 -8.64 -2.85 3.26
C ALA A 13 -7.38 -3.35 3.98
N LEU A 14 -6.31 -2.53 4.00
CA LEU A 14 -5.08 -2.83 4.73
C LEU A 14 -5.30 -2.89 6.25
N THR A 15 -6.14 -2.01 6.78
CA THR A 15 -6.51 -1.98 8.20
C THR A 15 -7.36 -3.19 8.58
N GLU A 16 -8.34 -3.56 7.75
CA GLU A 16 -9.16 -4.76 7.93
C GLU A 16 -8.30 -6.03 7.95
N PHE A 17 -7.37 -6.17 6.99
CA PHE A 17 -6.38 -7.24 6.96
C PHE A 17 -5.56 -7.30 8.27
N ASN A 18 -4.96 -6.19 8.68
CA ASN A 18 -4.08 -6.14 9.86
C ASN A 18 -4.84 -6.48 11.16
N ASN A 19 -6.07 -5.99 11.29
CA ASN A 19 -6.93 -6.27 12.44
C ASN A 19 -7.35 -7.75 12.49
N LEU A 20 -7.75 -8.32 11.34
CA LEU A 20 -8.08 -9.74 11.24
C LEU A 20 -6.91 -10.61 11.65
N LEU A 21 -5.70 -10.31 11.14
CA LEU A 21 -4.49 -11.05 11.46
C LEU A 21 -4.19 -10.99 12.96
N LYS A 22 -4.15 -9.80 13.56
CA LYS A 22 -3.88 -9.62 14.99
C LYS A 22 -4.91 -10.37 15.86
N MET A 23 -6.19 -10.25 15.51
CA MET A 23 -7.27 -10.93 16.22
C MET A 23 -7.11 -12.45 16.16
N ARG A 24 -6.83 -13.01 14.98
CA ARG A 24 -6.64 -14.46 14.80
C ARG A 24 -5.38 -14.95 15.51
N VAL A 25 -4.24 -14.26 15.36
CA VAL A 25 -3.00 -14.62 16.07
C VAL A 25 -3.20 -14.61 17.58
N LYS A 26 -3.94 -13.63 18.12
CA LYS A 26 -4.30 -13.59 19.54
C LYS A 26 -5.18 -14.79 19.95
N LYS A 27 -6.20 -15.11 19.14
CA LYS A 27 -7.13 -16.22 19.40
C LYS A 27 -6.43 -17.59 19.45
N TYR A 28 -5.53 -17.86 18.52
CA TYR A 28 -4.82 -19.15 18.43
C TYR A 28 -3.56 -19.22 19.31
N GLY A 29 -3.20 -18.11 19.97
CA GLY A 29 -2.03 -17.98 20.82
C GLY A 29 -0.77 -17.69 20.01
N GLN A 30 -0.26 -16.48 20.13
CA GLN A 30 0.84 -15.95 19.31
C GLN A 30 2.07 -16.88 19.27
N THR A 31 2.56 -17.36 20.42
CA THR A 31 3.74 -18.26 20.45
C THR A 31 3.53 -19.54 19.64
N LYS A 32 2.34 -20.13 19.71
CA LYS A 32 2.00 -21.37 18.98
C LYS A 32 1.93 -21.13 17.47
N VAL A 33 1.33 -20.01 17.07
CA VAL A 33 1.25 -19.62 15.67
C VAL A 33 2.65 -19.38 15.12
N LEU A 34 3.44 -18.52 15.76
CA LEU A 34 4.75 -18.12 15.27
C LEU A 34 5.76 -19.27 15.20
N ALA A 35 5.63 -20.28 16.06
CA ALA A 35 6.44 -21.50 15.99
C ALA A 35 6.24 -22.30 14.69
N GLN A 36 5.04 -22.23 14.11
CA GLN A 36 4.66 -22.94 12.89
C GLN A 36 4.99 -22.15 11.61
N ILE A 37 5.11 -20.83 11.71
CA ILE A 37 5.46 -19.99 10.56
C ILE A 37 6.96 -20.09 10.28
N LYS A 38 7.32 -20.47 9.06
CA LYS A 38 8.70 -20.57 8.57
C LYS A 38 9.07 -19.34 7.74
N VAL A 39 10.18 -18.72 8.11
CA VAL A 39 10.79 -17.60 7.39
C VAL A 39 12.18 -17.99 6.91
N ILE A 40 12.50 -17.63 5.67
CA ILE A 40 13.82 -17.87 5.09
C ILE A 40 14.80 -16.81 5.62
N ASP A 41 15.91 -17.25 6.17
CA ASP A 41 17.04 -16.40 6.46
C ASP A 41 17.74 -16.01 5.16
N LYS A 42 17.81 -14.70 4.86
CA LYS A 42 18.45 -14.20 3.63
C LYS A 42 19.96 -14.44 3.59
N THR A 43 20.60 -14.74 4.72
CA THR A 43 22.05 -14.94 4.81
C THR A 43 22.47 -16.39 4.74
N SER A 44 21.67 -17.32 5.29
CA SER A 44 21.96 -18.76 5.29
C SER A 44 21.06 -19.58 4.38
N SER A 45 20.00 -19.00 3.80
CA SER A 45 18.95 -19.71 3.06
C SER A 45 18.22 -20.79 3.87
N GLU A 46 18.40 -20.83 5.19
CA GLU A 46 17.74 -21.77 6.09
C GLU A 46 16.37 -21.27 6.51
N GLU A 47 15.44 -22.20 6.72
CA GLU A 47 14.14 -21.90 7.31
C GLU A 47 14.23 -21.88 8.83
N LYS A 48 13.79 -20.78 9.42
CA LYS A 48 13.62 -20.66 10.88
C LYS A 48 12.21 -20.27 11.24
N SER A 49 11.79 -20.66 12.44
CA SER A 49 10.49 -20.23 12.95
C SER A 49 10.46 -18.71 13.14
N MET A 50 9.32 -18.10 12.84
CA MET A 50 9.15 -16.66 12.98
C MET A 50 9.27 -16.25 14.46
N THR A 51 10.07 -15.22 14.73
CA THR A 51 10.15 -14.67 16.08
C THR A 51 9.08 -13.60 16.31
N ARG A 52 8.77 -13.31 17.57
CA ARG A 52 7.88 -12.20 17.94
C ARG A 52 8.38 -10.84 17.42
N SER A 53 9.69 -10.62 17.42
CA SER A 53 10.28 -9.39 16.87
C SER A 53 10.02 -9.27 15.37
N MET A 54 10.26 -10.34 14.60
CA MET A 54 9.98 -10.37 13.16
C MET A 54 8.51 -10.13 12.85
N TYR A 55 7.62 -10.78 13.60
CA TYR A 55 6.18 -10.56 13.46
C TYR A 55 5.80 -9.10 13.72
N ASN A 56 6.24 -8.52 14.84
CA ASN A 56 5.95 -7.13 15.18
C ASN A 56 6.50 -6.14 14.15
N ALA A 57 7.73 -6.35 13.67
CA ALA A 57 8.33 -5.50 12.63
C ALA A 57 7.51 -5.53 11.34
N ARG A 58 6.97 -6.70 10.97
CA ARG A 58 6.09 -6.83 9.82
C ARG A 58 4.73 -6.15 10.02
N LEU A 59 4.18 -6.15 11.23
CA LEU A 59 2.93 -5.44 11.52
C LEU A 59 3.02 -3.91 11.35
N LEU A 60 4.23 -3.34 11.38
CA LEU A 60 4.46 -1.91 11.10
C LEU A 60 4.34 -1.59 9.60
N HIS A 61 4.56 -2.59 8.74
CA HIS A 61 4.55 -2.47 7.29
C HIS A 61 3.67 -3.55 6.64
N PRO A 62 2.36 -3.58 6.97
CA PRO A 62 1.46 -4.66 6.55
C PRO A 62 1.32 -4.81 5.03
N GLN A 63 1.59 -3.74 4.27
CA GLN A 63 1.49 -3.71 2.81
C GLN A 63 2.65 -4.41 2.08
N HIS A 64 3.74 -4.72 2.80
CA HIS A 64 4.96 -5.32 2.25
C HIS A 64 5.18 -6.78 2.69
N TRP A 65 4.11 -7.49 3.06
CA TRP A 65 4.20 -8.90 3.42
C TRP A 65 4.40 -9.76 2.16
N PRO A 66 5.37 -10.69 2.14
CA PRO A 66 5.47 -11.69 1.08
C PRO A 66 4.21 -12.55 1.05
N GLU A 67 3.68 -12.82 -0.14
CA GLU A 67 2.49 -13.66 -0.30
C GLU A 67 2.66 -15.08 0.29
N PRO A 68 3.80 -15.79 0.09
CA PRO A 68 3.99 -17.11 0.71
C PRO A 68 3.94 -17.10 2.24
N LEU A 69 4.33 -15.98 2.86
CA LEU A 69 4.23 -15.83 4.31
C LEU A 69 2.77 -15.70 4.73
N LEU A 70 1.95 -14.99 3.96
CA LEU A 70 0.53 -14.82 4.22
C LEU A 70 -0.25 -16.11 4.04
N GLU A 71 0.13 -16.93 3.06
CA GLU A 71 -0.43 -18.26 2.85
C GLU A 71 -0.21 -19.14 4.09
N GLN A 72 1.01 -19.18 4.62
CA GLN A 72 1.30 -19.90 5.87
C GLN A 72 0.44 -19.39 7.04
N PHE A 73 0.28 -18.07 7.19
CA PHE A 73 -0.58 -17.51 8.23
C PHE A 73 -2.04 -17.88 8.02
N ALA A 74 -2.54 -17.85 6.79
CA ALA A 74 -3.92 -18.22 6.46
C ALA A 74 -4.18 -19.71 6.78
N GLU A 75 -3.22 -20.59 6.49
CA GLU A 75 -3.29 -22.01 6.81
C GLU A 75 -3.25 -22.26 8.33
N VAL A 76 -2.21 -21.78 9.01
CA VAL A 76 -2.02 -21.99 10.47
C VAL A 76 -3.17 -21.40 11.29
N LEU A 77 -3.76 -20.30 10.85
CA LEU A 77 -4.89 -19.65 11.53
C LEU A 77 -6.26 -20.16 11.05
N SER A 78 -6.29 -21.06 10.07
CA SER A 78 -7.49 -21.53 9.38
C SER A 78 -8.41 -20.36 8.98
N CYS A 79 -7.82 -19.35 8.32
CA CYS A 79 -8.45 -18.07 8.01
C CYS A 79 -8.10 -17.64 6.57
N PRO A 80 -8.73 -18.24 5.54
CA PRO A 80 -8.47 -17.91 4.13
C PRO A 80 -8.80 -16.46 3.79
N GLU A 81 -9.68 -15.81 4.56
CA GLU A 81 -10.06 -14.41 4.36
C GLU A 81 -8.86 -13.46 4.48
N LEU A 82 -7.79 -13.86 5.19
CA LEU A 82 -6.53 -13.10 5.23
C LEU A 82 -5.94 -12.86 3.84
N LEU A 83 -5.94 -13.90 3.00
CA LEU A 83 -5.46 -13.79 1.61
C LEU A 83 -6.41 -12.93 0.79
N THR A 84 -7.73 -13.11 0.95
CA THR A 84 -8.74 -12.31 0.24
C THR A 84 -8.57 -10.82 0.51
N PHE A 85 -8.42 -10.41 1.78
CA PHE A 85 -8.19 -9.00 2.12
C PHE A 85 -6.85 -8.48 1.60
N TYR A 86 -5.80 -9.30 1.65
CA TYR A 86 -4.48 -8.90 1.15
C TYR A 86 -4.43 -8.74 -0.38
N GLN A 87 -5.10 -9.63 -1.11
CA GLN A 87 -5.24 -9.54 -2.55
C GLN A 87 -6.11 -8.33 -2.93
N LYS A 88 -7.23 -8.12 -2.23
CA LYS A 88 -8.10 -6.94 -2.41
C LYS A 88 -7.32 -5.64 -2.28
N GLN A 89 -6.52 -5.45 -1.23
CA GLN A 89 -5.73 -4.22 -1.09
C GLN A 89 -4.70 -4.07 -2.22
N SER A 90 -4.08 -5.18 -2.66
CA SER A 90 -3.13 -5.15 -3.79
C SER A 90 -3.79 -4.74 -5.10
N THR A 91 -5.01 -5.22 -5.36
CA THR A 91 -5.80 -4.86 -6.55
C THR A 91 -6.29 -3.41 -6.53
N ILE A 92 -6.61 -2.85 -5.36
CA ILE A 92 -7.02 -1.44 -5.25
C ILE A 92 -5.81 -0.54 -5.57
N ILE A 93 -4.69 -0.75 -4.87
CA ILE A 93 -3.54 0.15 -4.98
C ILE A 93 -2.81 0.04 -6.32
N SER A 94 -2.92 -1.09 -7.03
CA SER A 94 -2.36 -1.26 -8.38
C SER A 94 -2.99 -0.35 -9.42
N GLN A 95 -4.19 0.21 -9.17
CA GLN A 95 -4.87 1.15 -10.06
C GLN A 95 -4.38 2.59 -9.89
N LEU A 96 -3.69 2.90 -8.78
CA LEU A 96 -3.25 4.25 -8.46
C LEU A 96 -2.33 4.88 -9.54
N PRO A 97 -1.34 4.17 -10.12
CA PRO A 97 -0.46 4.73 -11.14
C PRO A 97 -1.20 5.22 -12.39
N ASP A 98 -2.13 4.42 -12.90
CA ASP A 98 -2.92 4.74 -14.09
C ASP A 98 -3.90 5.88 -13.81
N LEU A 99 -4.57 5.83 -12.65
CA LEU A 99 -5.47 6.90 -12.22
C LEU A 99 -4.72 8.24 -12.11
N LEU A 100 -3.54 8.23 -11.49
CA LEU A 100 -2.70 9.41 -11.34
C LEU A 100 -2.23 9.94 -12.71
N THR A 101 -1.80 9.05 -13.60
CA THR A 101 -1.42 9.43 -14.97
C THR A 101 -2.58 10.08 -15.72
N ASN A 102 -3.80 9.55 -15.59
CA ASN A 102 -4.99 10.11 -16.22
C ASN A 102 -5.39 11.46 -15.61
N TYR A 103 -5.25 11.62 -14.30
CA TYR A 103 -5.49 12.87 -13.60
C TYR A 103 -4.56 13.99 -14.09
N ILE A 104 -3.26 13.70 -14.21
CA ILE A 104 -2.26 14.66 -14.70
C ILE A 104 -2.55 15.05 -16.15
N LYS A 105 -2.84 14.06 -17.01
CA LYS A 105 -3.17 14.31 -18.43
C LYS A 105 -4.45 15.12 -18.58
N GLY A 106 -5.51 14.78 -17.84
CA GLY A 106 -6.79 15.50 -17.87
C GLY A 106 -6.67 16.96 -17.42
N ALA A 107 -5.70 17.26 -16.55
CA ALA A 107 -5.36 18.62 -16.16
C ALA A 107 -4.49 19.37 -17.21
N ASN A 108 -4.30 18.83 -18.41
CA ASN A 108 -3.32 19.29 -19.44
C ASN A 108 -1.99 19.75 -18.84
N THR A 109 -1.44 18.98 -17.90
CA THR A 109 -0.13 19.26 -17.30
C THR A 109 0.80 18.06 -17.47
N SER A 110 2.05 18.19 -17.03
CA SER A 110 3.06 17.14 -17.16
C SER A 110 3.44 16.59 -15.79
N ASN A 111 3.94 15.34 -15.79
CA ASN A 111 4.56 14.77 -14.59
C ASN A 111 5.69 15.66 -14.08
N ALA A 112 6.50 16.25 -14.96
CA ALA A 112 7.61 17.14 -14.58
C ALA A 112 7.12 18.37 -13.78
N PHE A 113 5.99 18.95 -14.18
CA PHE A 113 5.38 20.07 -13.47
C PHE A 113 4.88 19.66 -12.08
N VAL A 114 4.16 18.54 -11.99
CA VAL A 114 3.66 18.01 -10.71
C VAL A 114 4.82 17.64 -9.78
N ILE A 115 5.84 16.94 -10.29
CA ILE A 115 7.06 16.56 -9.55
C ILE A 115 7.72 17.80 -8.95
N ARG A 116 7.86 18.88 -9.72
CA ARG A 116 8.42 20.14 -9.24
C ARG A 116 7.59 20.76 -8.10
N LEU A 117 6.27 20.69 -8.17
CA LEU A 117 5.39 21.26 -7.14
C LEU A 117 5.26 20.40 -5.89
N LEU A 118 5.47 19.09 -6.02
CA LEU A 118 5.58 18.17 -4.90
C LEU A 118 6.93 18.27 -4.17
N ASP A 119 7.91 18.96 -4.76
CA ASP A 119 9.27 19.09 -4.23
C ASP A 119 9.95 17.72 -4.00
N ILE A 120 9.73 16.79 -4.95
CA ILE A 120 10.40 15.49 -4.99
C ILE A 120 11.20 15.36 -6.28
N ASN A 121 12.23 14.51 -6.27
CA ASN A 121 12.96 14.24 -7.50
C ASN A 121 12.19 13.27 -8.41
N GLN A 122 12.55 13.28 -9.70
CA GLN A 122 11.91 12.46 -10.73
C GLN A 122 12.04 10.95 -10.45
N ALA A 123 13.17 10.51 -9.91
CA ALA A 123 13.39 9.10 -9.57
C ALA A 123 12.45 8.62 -8.46
N THR A 124 12.23 9.43 -7.42
CA THR A 124 11.29 9.14 -6.32
C THR A 124 9.86 9.03 -6.84
N PHE A 125 9.43 9.95 -7.71
CA PHE A 125 8.09 9.89 -8.29
C PHE A 125 7.88 8.58 -9.08
N TYR A 126 8.81 8.23 -9.98
CA TYR A 126 8.66 7.00 -10.77
C TYR A 126 8.87 5.72 -9.95
N ALA A 127 9.67 5.76 -8.88
CA ALA A 127 9.76 4.65 -7.94
C ALA A 127 8.40 4.41 -7.25
N LYS A 128 7.72 5.48 -6.82
CA LYS A 128 6.37 5.39 -6.24
C LYS A 128 5.32 4.98 -7.27
N GLN A 129 5.47 5.32 -8.55
CA GLN A 129 4.61 4.79 -9.62
C GLN A 129 4.76 3.28 -9.80
N LYS A 130 5.99 2.76 -9.66
CA LYS A 130 6.27 1.31 -9.74
C LYS A 130 5.83 0.56 -8.48
N GLU A 131 5.97 1.18 -7.32
CA GLU A 131 5.55 0.63 -6.03
C GLU A 131 4.52 1.57 -5.37
N PRO A 132 3.25 1.51 -5.81
CA PRO A 132 2.24 2.48 -5.39
C PRO A 132 1.90 2.44 -3.90
N LYS A 133 2.29 1.36 -3.20
CA LYS A 133 2.15 1.22 -1.75
C LYS A 133 3.04 2.19 -0.95
N THR A 134 3.99 2.86 -1.61
CA THR A 134 4.92 3.82 -1.00
C THR A 134 4.44 5.28 -1.11
N TRP A 135 3.28 5.52 -1.73
CA TRP A 135 2.63 6.83 -1.68
C TRP A 135 2.12 7.14 -0.27
N HIS A 136 2.26 8.39 0.14
CA HIS A 136 1.63 8.92 1.34
C HIS A 136 0.38 9.72 0.97
N ARG A 137 -0.61 9.70 1.87
CA ARG A 137 -1.87 10.41 1.66
C ARG A 137 -1.65 11.89 1.37
N ASP A 138 -0.78 12.55 2.12
CA ASP A 138 -0.51 13.99 1.99
C ASP A 138 0.11 14.34 0.63
N GLU A 139 0.92 13.45 0.06
CA GLU A 139 1.45 13.62 -1.29
C GLU A 139 0.31 13.59 -2.32
N LEU A 140 -0.63 12.64 -2.17
CA LEU A 140 -1.79 12.54 -3.06
C LEU A 140 -2.77 13.71 -2.90
N VAL A 141 -2.97 14.20 -1.68
CA VAL A 141 -3.75 15.42 -1.41
C VAL A 141 -3.15 16.59 -2.18
N ARG A 142 -1.83 16.79 -2.04
CA ARG A 142 -1.13 17.88 -2.73
C ARG A 142 -1.23 17.77 -4.25
N ILE A 143 -1.22 16.55 -4.80
CA ILE A 143 -1.47 16.33 -6.23
C ILE A 143 -2.88 16.78 -6.62
N GLU A 144 -3.92 16.38 -5.87
CA GLU A 144 -5.29 16.82 -6.15
C GLU A 144 -5.41 18.35 -6.08
N GLU A 145 -4.81 19.00 -5.08
CA GLU A 145 -4.79 20.47 -4.94
C GLU A 145 -4.11 21.18 -6.12
N ILE A 146 -2.96 20.66 -6.58
CA ILE A 146 -2.27 21.17 -7.77
C ILE A 146 -3.20 21.10 -8.98
N ILE A 147 -3.85 19.95 -9.20
CA ILE A 147 -4.73 19.72 -10.35
C ILE A 147 -5.98 20.60 -10.29
N GLU A 148 -6.61 20.72 -9.12
CA GLU A 148 -7.77 21.59 -8.92
C GLU A 148 -7.42 23.05 -9.19
N THR A 149 -6.25 23.50 -8.73
CA THR A 149 -5.77 24.86 -8.97
C THR A 149 -5.58 25.12 -10.47
N LEU A 150 -4.94 24.19 -11.19
CA LEU A 150 -4.77 24.30 -12.64
C LEU A 150 -6.10 24.36 -13.39
N ASN A 151 -7.07 23.55 -12.98
CA ASN A 151 -8.40 23.53 -13.61
C ASN A 151 -9.16 24.84 -13.35
N LYS A 152 -9.08 25.40 -12.14
CA LYS A 152 -9.66 26.72 -11.79
C LYS A 152 -9.05 27.84 -12.61
N LEU A 153 -7.72 27.85 -12.78
CA LEU A 153 -7.03 28.87 -13.58
C LEU A 153 -7.48 28.84 -15.05
N LYS A 154 -7.65 27.65 -15.63
CA LYS A 154 -8.15 27.50 -17.01
C LYS A 154 -9.58 28.01 -17.18
N SER A 155 -10.46 27.73 -16.21
CA SER A 155 -11.85 28.22 -16.29
C SER A 155 -11.95 29.74 -16.21
N VAL A 156 -11.04 30.39 -15.47
CA VAL A 156 -10.97 31.86 -15.39
C VAL A 156 -10.42 32.46 -16.69
N SER A 157 -9.44 31.82 -17.33
CA SER A 157 -8.88 32.29 -18.60
C SER A 157 -9.76 32.07 -19.84
N ALA A 158 -10.85 31.31 -19.70
CA ALA A 158 -11.81 31.02 -20.77
C ALA A 158 -13.07 31.92 -20.74
N GLN A 159 -13.15 32.83 -19.76
CA GLN A 159 -14.14 33.91 -19.67
C GLN A 159 -13.52 35.23 -20.12
#